data_AF-A0A098TF21-F1
#
_entry.id   AF-A0A098TF21-F1
#
_cell.length_a   1.000
_cell.length_b   1.000
_cell.length_c   1.000
_cell.angle_alpha   90.00
_cell.angle_beta   90.00
_cell.angle_gamma   90.00
#
_symmetry.space_group_name_H-M   'P 1'
#
loop_
_entity.id
_entity.type
_entity.pdbx_description
1 polymer ?
#
loop_
_entity_poly.entity_id
_entity_poly.type
_entity_poly.pdbx_seq_one_letter_code
_entity_poly.pdbx_strand_id
1 'polypeptide(L)'
;NHGKTLDQQDSRSPRKTELEVFGRNVVHQVLDGLIGVFDQLLAKNWDPTGLDAYHEQLRRAANLDLRDVKDEYTALHALTDYVSGMTDRYAVKVAKLVAGV
;
A
#
# COMPACT_ATOMS: atom_id res chain seq x y z
N ASN A 1 11.46 34.41 13.30
CA ASN A 1 12.58 33.75 12.57
C ASN A 1 13.24 32.57 13.27
N HIS A 2 12.90 32.19 14.51
CA HIS A 2 13.53 31.03 15.19
C HIS A 2 12.91 29.66 14.86
N GLY A 3 11.67 29.61 14.35
CA GLY A 3 10.98 28.35 14.05
C GLY A 3 11.42 27.64 12.75
N LYS A 4 11.88 28.39 11.73
CA LYS A 4 12.32 27.82 10.44
C LYS A 4 13.66 27.10 10.52
N THR A 5 14.51 27.45 11.48
CA THR A 5 15.88 26.93 11.57
C THR A 5 15.93 25.53 12.20
N LEU A 6 15.04 25.26 13.16
CA LEU A 6 14.93 23.96 13.84
C LEU A 6 14.35 22.89 12.92
N ASP A 7 13.29 23.22 12.17
CA ASP A 7 12.64 22.32 11.20
C ASP A 7 13.59 21.91 10.06
N GLN A 8 14.43 22.84 9.61
CA GLN A 8 15.49 22.58 8.62
C GLN A 8 16.68 21.79 9.17
N GLN A 9 16.94 21.78 10.48
CA GLN A 9 18.03 20.99 11.07
C GLN A 9 17.56 19.57 11.41
N ASP A 10 16.33 19.42 11.90
CA ASP A 10 15.72 18.13 12.24
C ASP A 10 15.49 17.25 11.00
N SER A 11 15.00 17.83 9.90
CA SER A 11 14.83 17.18 8.57
C SER A 11 16.12 16.61 7.96
N ARG A 12 17.30 17.04 8.40
CA ARG A 12 18.61 16.61 7.86
C ARG A 12 19.34 15.58 8.72
N SER A 13 18.74 15.11 9.81
CA SER A 13 19.37 14.05 10.60
C SER A 13 19.43 12.75 9.79
N PRO A 14 20.56 12.00 9.80
CA PRO A 14 20.66 10.73 9.07
C PRO A 14 19.54 9.75 9.42
N ARG A 15 19.10 9.75 10.69
CA ARG A 15 18.03 8.88 11.16
C ARG A 15 16.67 9.23 10.55
N LYS A 16 16.34 10.51 10.39
CA LYS A 16 15.08 10.92 9.77
C LYS A 16 15.07 10.59 8.28
N THR A 17 16.17 10.86 7.58
CA THR A 17 16.31 10.47 6.17
C THR A 17 16.19 8.95 5.98
N GLU A 18 16.80 8.14 6.86
CA GLU A 18 16.65 6.69 6.85
C GLU A 18 15.16 6.27 6.98
N LEU A 19 14.42 6.89 7.91
CA LEU A 19 13.00 6.61 8.11
C LEU A 19 12.14 7.03 6.91
N GLU A 20 12.43 8.17 6.28
CA GLU A 20 11.71 8.64 5.08
C GLU A 20 11.94 7.70 3.89
N VAL A 21 13.19 7.29 3.66
CA VAL A 21 13.54 6.31 2.62
C VAL A 21 12.86 4.96 2.90
N PHE A 22 12.92 4.51 4.16
CA PHE A 22 12.27 3.26 4.58
C PHE A 22 10.75 3.32 4.38
N GLY A 23 10.10 4.39 4.84
CA GLY A 23 8.65 4.58 4.68
C GLY A 23 8.22 4.62 3.22
N ARG A 24 8.97 5.32 2.37
CA ARG A 24 8.75 5.32 0.92
C ARG A 24 8.82 3.90 0.35
N ASN A 25 9.85 3.14 0.69
CA ASN A 25 10.02 1.77 0.18
C ASN A 25 8.92 0.83 0.67
N VAL A 26 8.49 0.96 1.92
CA VAL A 26 7.36 0.21 2.47
C VAL A 26 6.09 0.47 1.67
N VAL A 27 5.78 1.73 1.35
CA VAL A 27 4.61 2.08 0.54
C VAL A 27 4.70 1.48 -0.86
N HIS A 28 5.85 1.61 -1.54
CA HIS A 28 6.06 0.99 -2.86
C HIS A 28 5.87 -0.52 -2.82
N GLN A 29 6.44 -1.19 -1.83
CA GLN A 29 6.34 -2.63 -1.69
C GLN A 29 4.91 -3.10 -1.46
N VAL A 30 4.10 -2.35 -0.71
CA VAL A 30 2.67 -2.64 -0.53
C VAL A 30 1.91 -2.44 -1.85
N LEU A 31 2.15 -1.34 -2.56
CA LEU A 31 1.52 -1.06 -3.86
C LEU A 31 1.85 -2.16 -4.88
N ASP A 32 3.13 -2.44 -5.09
CA ASP A 32 3.62 -3.47 -6.03
C ASP A 32 3.13 -4.86 -5.63
N GLY A 33 3.07 -5.16 -4.33
CA GLY A 33 2.61 -6.45 -3.83
C GLY A 33 1.11 -6.67 -4.02
N LEU A 34 0.30 -5.62 -4.08
CA LEU A 34 -1.17 -5.72 -4.16
C LEU A 34 -1.73 -5.43 -5.56
N ILE A 35 -0.97 -4.78 -6.44
CA ILE A 35 -1.44 -4.41 -7.79
C ILE A 35 -1.95 -5.61 -8.58
N GLY A 36 -1.33 -6.80 -8.40
CA GLY A 36 -1.74 -8.04 -9.07
C GLY A 36 -3.19 -8.44 -8.77
N VAL A 37 -3.75 -8.07 -7.61
CA VAL A 37 -5.18 -8.32 -7.32
C VAL A 37 -6.06 -7.51 -8.27
N PHE A 38 -5.71 -6.26 -8.51
CA PHE A 38 -6.45 -5.37 -9.41
C PHE A 38 -6.24 -5.73 -10.88
N ASP A 39 -5.05 -6.19 -11.26
CA ASP A 39 -4.79 -6.73 -12.61
C ASP A 39 -5.67 -7.95 -12.91
N GLN A 40 -5.89 -8.82 -11.92
CA GLN A 40 -6.83 -9.93 -12.08
C GLN A 40 -8.26 -9.47 -12.20
N LEU A 41 -8.70 -8.51 -11.38
CA LEU A 41 -10.04 -7.95 -11.50
C LEU A 41 -10.26 -7.37 -12.91
N LEU A 42 -9.30 -6.58 -13.41
CA LEU A 42 -9.35 -6.04 -14.77
C LEU A 42 -9.49 -7.16 -15.81
N ALA A 43 -8.67 -8.21 -15.72
CA ALA A 43 -8.73 -9.37 -16.62
C ALA A 43 -10.06 -10.16 -16.53
N LYS A 44 -10.81 -9.99 -15.44
CA LYS A 44 -12.11 -10.63 -15.18
C LYS A 44 -13.29 -9.66 -15.27
N ASN A 45 -13.12 -8.50 -15.92
CA ASN A 45 -14.15 -7.46 -16.02
C ASN A 45 -14.72 -7.04 -14.66
N TRP A 46 -13.85 -6.88 -13.66
CA TRP A 46 -14.15 -6.45 -12.30
C TRP A 46 -15.05 -7.41 -11.51
N ASP A 47 -15.07 -8.69 -11.89
CA ASP A 47 -15.74 -9.76 -11.13
C ASP A 47 -14.82 -10.29 -10.01
N PRO A 48 -15.11 -10.00 -8.73
CA PRO A 48 -14.29 -10.47 -7.60
C PRO A 48 -14.35 -11.99 -7.39
N THR A 49 -15.35 -12.68 -7.96
CA THR A 49 -15.42 -14.14 -7.91
C THR A 49 -14.45 -14.81 -8.89
N GLY A 50 -13.87 -14.03 -9.81
CA GLY A 50 -12.90 -14.49 -10.81
C GLY A 50 -11.44 -14.51 -10.35
N LEU A 51 -11.14 -14.09 -9.12
CA LEU A 51 -9.79 -14.13 -8.55
C LEU A 51 -9.29 -15.57 -8.42
N ASP A 52 -8.02 -15.79 -8.75
CA ASP A 52 -7.38 -17.07 -8.46
C ASP A 52 -7.16 -17.28 -6.94
N ALA A 53 -6.78 -18.51 -6.58
CA ALA A 53 -6.61 -18.89 -5.17
C ALA A 53 -5.55 -18.04 -4.44
N TYR A 54 -4.47 -17.63 -5.13
CA TYR A 54 -3.42 -16.84 -4.51
C TYR A 54 -3.87 -15.40 -4.26
N HIS A 55 -4.51 -14.77 -5.25
CA HIS A 55 -4.98 -13.38 -5.14
C HIS A 55 -6.15 -13.24 -4.17
N GLU A 56 -7.03 -14.24 -4.07
CA GLU A 56 -8.06 -14.25 -3.03
C GLU A 56 -7.45 -14.45 -1.63
N GLN A 57 -6.43 -15.30 -1.50
CA GLN A 57 -5.69 -15.44 -0.24
C GLN A 57 -4.98 -14.14 0.15
N LEU A 58 -4.32 -13.49 -0.81
CA LEU A 58 -3.63 -12.22 -0.62
C LEU A 58 -4.61 -11.12 -0.22
N ARG A 59 -5.73 -10.98 -0.93
CA ARG A 59 -6.82 -10.04 -0.61
C ARG A 59 -7.29 -10.23 0.83
N ARG A 60 -7.55 -11.49 1.25
CA ARG A 60 -7.96 -11.81 2.62
C ARG A 60 -6.88 -11.48 3.64
N ALA A 61 -5.64 -11.87 3.38
CA ALA A 61 -4.53 -11.71 4.31
C ALA A 61 -4.17 -10.23 4.52
N ALA A 62 -4.29 -9.41 3.47
CA ALA A 62 -4.16 -7.97 3.52
C ALA A 62 -5.42 -7.26 4.04
N ASN A 63 -6.55 -7.96 4.19
CA ASN A 63 -7.85 -7.35 4.49
C ASN A 63 -8.22 -6.24 3.49
N LEU A 64 -7.97 -6.51 2.20
CA LEU A 64 -8.31 -5.61 1.11
C LEU A 64 -9.80 -5.72 0.79
N ASP A 65 -10.50 -4.59 0.85
CA ASP A 65 -11.92 -4.49 0.51
C ASP A 65 -12.11 -4.20 -0.97
N LEU A 66 -12.86 -5.05 -1.66
CA LEU A 66 -13.12 -4.95 -3.10
C LEU A 66 -14.60 -4.72 -3.42
N ARG A 67 -15.46 -4.52 -2.41
CA ARG A 67 -16.93 -4.49 -2.60
C ARG A 67 -17.40 -3.42 -3.57
N ASP A 68 -16.69 -2.30 -3.65
CA ASP A 68 -17.04 -1.15 -4.49
C ASP A 68 -16.16 -1.02 -5.75
N VAL A 69 -15.26 -1.98 -6.01
CA VAL A 69 -14.37 -1.97 -7.18
C VAL A 69 -15.11 -2.49 -8.41
N LYS A 70 -15.34 -1.62 -9.40
CA LYS A 70 -16.17 -1.91 -10.59
C LYS A 70 -15.55 -1.44 -11.90
N ASP A 71 -14.49 -0.64 -11.83
CA ASP A 71 -13.77 -0.04 -12.94
C ASP A 71 -12.36 0.40 -12.48
N GLU A 72 -11.54 0.89 -13.40
CA GLU A 72 -10.17 1.35 -13.13
C GLU A 72 -10.13 2.50 -12.12
N TYR A 73 -11.14 3.37 -12.14
CA TYR A 73 -11.21 4.54 -11.27
C TYR A 73 -11.44 4.13 -9.81
N THR A 74 -12.46 3.29 -9.58
CA THR A 74 -12.78 2.73 -8.26
C THR A 74 -11.69 1.79 -7.76
N ALA A 75 -11.01 1.06 -8.65
CA ALA A 75 -9.84 0.25 -8.31
C ALA A 75 -8.67 1.08 -7.79
N LEU A 76 -8.31 2.16 -8.50
CA LEU A 76 -7.24 3.06 -8.08
C LEU A 76 -7.55 3.69 -6.72
N HIS A 77 -8.79 4.16 -6.53
CA HIS A 77 -9.25 4.71 -5.24
C HIS A 77 -9.18 3.67 -4.12
N ALA A 78 -9.66 2.45 -4.35
CA ALA A 78 -9.61 1.38 -3.35
C ALA A 78 -8.16 1.08 -2.91
N LEU A 79 -7.21 1.05 -3.85
CA LEU A 79 -5.80 0.86 -3.54
C LEU A 79 -5.22 2.05 -2.77
N THR A 80 -5.50 3.28 -3.18
CA THR A 80 -4.97 4.49 -2.54
C THR A 80 -5.57 4.72 -1.15
N ASP A 81 -6.86 4.44 -0.96
CA ASP A 81 -7.53 4.53 0.34
C ASP A 81 -6.99 3.46 1.28
N TYR A 82 -6.78 2.24 0.78
CA TYR A 82 -6.19 1.16 1.56
C TYR A 82 -4.77 1.50 2.05
N VAL A 83 -3.93 2.06 1.18
CA VAL A 83 -2.54 2.45 1.53
C VAL A 83 -2.50 3.70 2.43
N SER A 84 -3.30 4.73 2.13
CA SER A 84 -3.33 5.97 2.91
C SER A 84 -3.99 5.81 4.29
N GLY A 85 -4.89 4.83 4.43
CA GLY A 85 -5.53 4.48 5.70
C GLY A 85 -4.63 3.67 6.66
N MET A 86 -3.42 3.29 6.24
CA MET A 86 -2.50 2.53 7.08
C MET A 86 -1.84 3.38 8.16
N THR A 87 -1.65 2.78 9.34
CA THR A 87 -0.62 3.25 10.28
C THR A 87 0.75 2.72 9.85
N ASP A 88 1.84 3.40 10.24
CA ASP A 88 3.21 2.94 9.95
C ASP A 88 3.44 1.47 10.29
N ARG A 89 2.98 1.04 11.47
CA ARG A 89 3.11 -0.35 11.93
C ARG A 89 2.34 -1.32 11.04
N TYR A 90 1.16 -0.92 10.56
CA TYR A 90 0.35 -1.75 9.67
C TYR A 90 0.98 -1.82 8.28
N ALA A 91 1.48 -0.71 7.73
CA ALA A 91 2.17 -0.68 6.45
C ALA A 91 3.40 -1.61 6.43
N VAL A 92 4.23 -1.55 7.48
CA VAL A 92 5.37 -2.47 7.63
C VAL A 92 4.93 -3.94 7.71
N LYS A 93 3.84 -4.23 8.43
CA LYS A 93 3.29 -5.59 8.51
C LYS A 93 2.86 -6.10 7.13
N VAL A 94 2.13 -5.30 6.36
CA VAL A 94 1.66 -5.67 5.03
C VAL A 94 2.82 -5.80 4.05
N ALA A 95 3.80 -4.88 4.07
CA ALA A 95 5.01 -4.98 3.25
C ALA A 95 5.75 -6.31 3.46
N LYS A 96 5.92 -6.73 4.71
CA LYS A 96 6.52 -8.02 5.06
C LYS A 96 5.70 -9.21 4.54
N LEU A 97 4.39 -9.15 4.73
CA LEU A 97 3.46 -10.17 4.22
C LEU A 97 3.59 -10.36 2.70
N VAL A 98 3.60 -9.27 1.93
CA VAL A 98 3.68 -9.36 0.46
C VAL A 98 5.07 -9.72 -0.06
N ALA A 99 6.13 -9.49 0.72
CA ALA A 99 7.49 -9.97 0.39
C ALA A 99 7.78 -11.39 0.90
N GLY A 100 6.89 -11.99 1.70
CA GLY A 100 7.07 -13.32 2.26
C GLY A 100 8.15 -13.42 3.34
N VAL A 101 8.33 -12.37 4.16
CA VAL A 101 9.35 -12.26 5.22
C VAL A 101 8.78 -11.95 6.61
#